data_AF-A0A2N0NQ52-F1
#
_entry.id   AF-A0A2N0NQ52-F1
#
_cell.length_a   1.000
_cell.length_b   1.000
_cell.length_c   1.000
_cell.angle_alpha   90.00
_cell.angle_beta   90.00
_cell.angle_gamma   90.00
#
_symmetry.space_group_name_H-M   'P 1'
#
loop_
_entity.id
_entity.type
_entity.pdbx_description
1 polymer ?
#
loop_
_entity_poly.entity_id
_entity_poly.type
_entity_poly.pdbx_seq_one_letter_code
_entity_poly.pdbx_strand_id
1 'polypeptide(L)'
;MDEFQIPSDLGRIPGKIHCGEGFSNFTADQWRIFFTIYATVSLWSHLLVHDRKILHHFVRVCIAFVSQILELDAVRESHKRLIEIVKLIKEHYGRDKITPNLHLSLHLSECTYDFGPLYAFWCFSFERMNGVLGKL
;
A
#
# COMPACT_ATOMS: atom_id res chain seq x y z
N MET A 1 -3.27 5.60 -28.63
CA MET A 1 -3.12 4.90 -27.33
C MET A 1 -4.52 4.48 -26.97
N ASP A 2 -4.99 3.51 -27.74
CA ASP A 2 -6.39 3.17 -27.90
C ASP A 2 -6.86 2.29 -26.73
N GLU A 3 -7.97 2.73 -26.14
CA GLU A 3 -8.82 2.09 -25.12
C GLU A 3 -8.22 0.92 -24.33
N PHE A 4 -7.51 1.25 -23.26
CA PHE A 4 -7.42 0.34 -22.11
C PHE A 4 -8.81 0.29 -21.45
N GLN A 5 -9.61 -0.73 -21.80
CA GLN A 5 -10.90 -1.00 -21.17
C GLN A 5 -10.67 -1.52 -19.75
N ILE A 6 -11.13 -0.76 -18.77
CA ILE A 6 -11.00 -1.12 -17.34
C ILE A 6 -12.11 -2.12 -17.02
N PRO A 7 -11.77 -3.30 -16.47
CA PRO A 7 -12.75 -4.21 -15.89
C PRO A 7 -13.71 -3.48 -14.94
N SER A 8 -15.01 -3.72 -15.06
CA SER A 8 -16.05 -2.97 -14.31
C SER A 8 -15.98 -3.17 -12.80
N ASP A 9 -15.30 -4.21 -12.34
CA ASP A 9 -14.95 -4.52 -10.96
C ASP A 9 -13.80 -3.65 -10.41
N LEU A 10 -12.99 -3.07 -11.30
CA LEU A 10 -12.00 -2.07 -10.94
C LEU A 10 -12.67 -0.70 -10.92
N GLY A 11 -12.77 -0.13 -9.72
CA GLY A 11 -13.31 1.21 -9.50
C GLY A 11 -12.64 2.28 -10.36
N ARG A 12 -13.12 3.52 -10.26
CA ARG A 12 -12.67 4.62 -11.12
C ARG A 12 -11.15 4.75 -11.09
N ILE A 13 -10.50 4.66 -12.27
CA ILE A 13 -9.07 4.97 -12.43
C ILE A 13 -8.78 6.30 -11.73
N PRO A 14 -7.66 6.42 -11.01
CA PRO A 14 -7.24 7.72 -10.48
C PRO A 14 -7.00 8.71 -11.63
N GLY A 15 -8.02 9.51 -11.94
CA GLY A 15 -7.93 10.57 -12.93
C GLY A 15 -7.09 11.68 -12.33
N LYS A 16 -5.85 11.83 -12.81
CA LYS A 16 -4.80 12.80 -12.40
C LYS A 16 -3.84 12.28 -11.32
N ILE A 17 -2.91 11.40 -11.71
CA ILE A 17 -1.64 11.20 -11.00
C ILE A 17 -0.67 12.35 -11.39
N HIS A 18 -1.14 13.59 -11.41
CA HIS A 18 -0.24 14.73 -11.55
C HIS A 18 0.36 15.00 -10.17
N CYS A 19 1.68 14.88 -10.06
CA CYS A 19 2.42 15.22 -8.84
C CYS A 19 2.06 16.67 -8.45
N GLY A 20 1.28 16.85 -7.37
CA GLY A 20 0.69 18.12 -6.96
C GLY A 20 -0.51 17.94 -6.02
N GLU A 21 -1.32 18.99 -5.82
CA GLU A 21 -2.46 19.06 -4.87
C GLU A 21 -3.54 17.97 -5.03
N GLY A 22 -3.48 17.14 -6.08
CA GLY A 22 -4.41 16.02 -6.31
C GLY A 22 -3.91 14.63 -5.88
N PHE A 23 -2.59 14.43 -5.71
CA PHE A 23 -2.01 13.10 -5.46
C PHE A 23 -2.38 12.54 -4.08
N SER A 24 -2.49 13.40 -3.07
CA SER A 24 -2.86 13.01 -1.70
C SER A 24 -4.36 12.73 -1.52
N ASN A 25 -5.21 13.07 -2.50
CA ASN A 25 -6.66 12.99 -2.39
C ASN A 25 -7.24 11.64 -2.86
N PHE A 26 -6.39 10.63 -3.07
CA PHE A 26 -6.84 9.30 -3.45
C PHE A 26 -7.52 8.64 -2.25
N THR A 27 -8.66 8.02 -2.52
CA THR A 27 -9.31 7.13 -1.53
C THR A 27 -8.45 5.90 -1.31
N ALA A 28 -8.67 5.19 -0.19
CA ALA A 28 -7.99 3.92 0.09
C ALA A 28 -8.15 2.91 -1.07
N ASP A 29 -9.32 2.88 -1.71
CA ASP A 29 -9.60 2.03 -2.85
C ASP A 29 -8.78 2.41 -4.09
N GLN A 30 -8.65 3.72 -4.36
CA GLN A 30 -7.81 4.22 -5.44
C GLN A 30 -6.33 3.92 -5.20
N TRP A 31 -5.84 4.04 -3.97
CA TRP A 31 -4.48 3.64 -3.60
C TRP A 31 -4.24 2.15 -3.80
N ARG A 32 -5.20 1.31 -3.36
CA ARG A 32 -5.17 -0.12 -3.59
C ARG A 32 -5.00 -0.41 -5.08
N ILE A 33 -5.92 0.08 -5.92
CA ILE A 33 -5.90 -0.14 -7.37
C ILE A 33 -4.59 0.37 -7.99
N PHE A 34 -4.14 1.56 -7.60
CA PHE A 34 -2.91 2.13 -8.11
C PHE A 34 -1.72 1.21 -7.84
N PHE A 35 -1.50 0.80 -6.59
CA PHE A 35 -0.34 -0.01 -6.24
C PHE A 35 -0.43 -1.46 -6.71
N THR A 36 -1.60 -2.09 -6.71
CA THR A 36 -1.72 -3.50 -7.10
C THR A 36 -1.74 -3.71 -8.62
N ILE A 37 -2.10 -2.69 -9.41
CA ILE A 37 -2.28 -2.84 -10.87
C ILE A 37 -1.35 -1.91 -11.64
N TYR A 38 -1.45 -0.60 -11.39
CA TYR A 38 -0.83 0.40 -12.26
C TYR A 38 0.62 0.71 -11.91
N ALA A 39 1.00 0.73 -10.64
CA ALA A 39 2.29 1.25 -10.18
C ALA A 39 3.46 0.51 -10.82
N THR A 40 3.41 -0.82 -10.88
CA THR A 40 4.46 -1.61 -11.54
C THR A 40 4.59 -1.20 -13.01
N VAL A 41 3.53 -1.24 -13.80
CA VAL A 41 3.61 -0.97 -15.25
C VAL A 41 3.98 0.48 -15.54
N SER A 42 3.37 1.42 -14.82
CA SER A 42 3.54 2.86 -15.07
C SER A 42 4.86 3.42 -14.58
N LEU A 43 5.45 2.87 -13.51
CA LEU A 43 6.68 3.40 -12.92
C LEU A 43 7.94 2.61 -13.34
N TRP A 44 7.82 1.37 -13.80
CA TRP A 44 8.98 0.48 -14.00
C TRP A 44 10.11 1.11 -14.81
N SER A 45 9.81 1.69 -15.97
CA SER A 45 10.80 2.32 -16.86
C SER A 45 11.47 3.55 -16.26
N HIS A 46 10.84 4.18 -15.27
CA HIS A 46 11.30 5.43 -14.66
C HIS A 46 12.08 5.25 -13.35
N LEU A 47 12.08 4.03 -12.80
CA LEU A 47 12.74 3.72 -11.53
C LEU A 47 14.14 3.15 -11.70
N LEU A 48 15.02 3.48 -10.76
CA LEU A 48 16.33 2.85 -10.62
C LEU A 48 16.19 1.38 -10.18
N VAL A 49 17.28 0.61 -10.29
CA VAL A 49 17.25 -0.84 -10.00
C VAL A 49 16.80 -1.14 -8.57
N HIS A 50 17.28 -0.39 -7.57
CA HIS A 50 16.88 -0.57 -6.18
C HIS A 50 15.44 -0.12 -5.92
N ASP A 51 15.00 0.98 -6.55
CA ASP A 51 13.60 1.43 -6.51
C ASP A 51 12.63 0.39 -7.07
N ARG A 52 12.99 -0.27 -8.18
CA ARG A 52 12.19 -1.36 -8.74
C ARG A 52 12.05 -2.52 -7.76
N LYS A 53 13.10 -2.86 -7.01
CA LYS A 53 13.05 -3.89 -5.97
C LYS A 53 12.14 -3.47 -4.82
N ILE A 54 12.28 -2.24 -4.34
CA ILE A 54 11.40 -1.67 -3.30
C ILE A 54 9.94 -1.74 -3.76
N LEU A 55 9.64 -1.25 -4.96
CA LEU A 55 8.29 -1.28 -5.53
C LEU A 55 7.76 -2.71 -5.67
N HIS A 56 8.57 -3.64 -6.19
CA HIS A 56 8.18 -5.04 -6.32
C HIS A 56 7.81 -5.67 -4.97
N HIS A 57 8.65 -5.49 -3.94
CA HIS A 57 8.35 -5.98 -2.60
C HIS A 57 7.08 -5.31 -2.05
N PHE A 58 6.93 -4.01 -2.24
CA PHE A 58 5.79 -3.25 -1.74
C PHE A 58 4.47 -3.70 -2.38
N VAL A 59 4.42 -3.84 -3.71
CA VAL A 59 3.24 -4.34 -4.43
C VAL A 59 2.84 -5.73 -3.95
N ARG A 60 3.83 -6.63 -3.76
CA ARG A 60 3.60 -7.99 -3.24
C ARG A 60 2.98 -7.98 -1.84
N VAL A 61 3.43 -7.08 -0.98
CA VAL A 61 2.90 -6.87 0.37
C VAL A 61 1.47 -6.33 0.31
N CYS A 62 1.21 -5.33 -0.54
CA CYS A 62 -0.14 -4.78 -0.73
C CYS A 62 -1.14 -5.86 -1.19
N ILE A 63 -0.78 -6.68 -2.17
CA ILE A 63 -1.64 -7.76 -2.65
C ILE A 63 -2.00 -8.73 -1.52
N ALA A 64 -1.02 -9.13 -0.71
CA ALA A 64 -1.25 -10.08 0.39
C ALA A 64 -2.17 -9.51 1.48
N PHE A 65 -1.93 -8.27 1.91
CA PHE A 65 -2.65 -7.67 3.04
C PHE A 65 -4.01 -7.06 2.68
N VAL A 66 -4.22 -6.70 1.41
CA VAL A 66 -5.50 -6.14 0.95
C VAL A 66 -6.46 -7.24 0.47
N SER A 67 -5.99 -8.47 0.34
CA SER A 67 -6.84 -9.62 0.00
C SER A 67 -7.86 -9.90 1.10
N GLN A 68 -9.10 -10.20 0.69
CA GLN A 68 -10.19 -10.56 1.60
C GLN A 68 -9.91 -11.90 2.32
N ILE A 69 -9.30 -12.84 1.59
CA ILE A 69 -8.88 -14.13 2.10
C ILE A 69 -7.38 -14.05 2.37
N LEU A 70 -7.01 -14.33 3.61
CA LEU A 70 -5.65 -14.21 4.08
C LEU A 70 -4.97 -15.58 4.08
N GLU A 71 -3.89 -15.71 3.31
CA GLU A 71 -3.05 -16.90 3.33
C GLU A 71 -1.87 -16.69 4.29
N LEU A 72 -1.72 -17.56 5.29
CA LEU A 72 -0.71 -17.39 6.34
C LEU A 72 0.72 -17.37 5.79
N ASP A 73 1.00 -18.14 4.74
CA ASP A 73 2.30 -18.13 4.08
C ASP A 73 2.54 -16.81 3.33
N ALA A 74 1.49 -16.22 2.72
CA ALA A 74 1.58 -14.91 2.11
C ALA A 74 1.85 -13.80 3.15
N VAL A 75 1.28 -13.90 4.36
CA VAL A 75 1.54 -12.98 5.47
C VAL A 75 2.98 -13.09 5.97
N ARG A 76 3.47 -14.32 6.15
CA ARG A 76 4.86 -14.58 6.55
C ARG A 76 5.86 -14.07 5.52
N GLU A 77 5.57 -14.30 4.25
CA GLU A 77 6.39 -13.79 3.16
C GLU A 77 6.35 -12.26 3.07
N SER A 78 5.18 -11.65 3.32
CA SER A 78 5.03 -10.19 3.37
C SER A 78 5.86 -9.56 4.49
N HIS A 79 5.96 -10.20 5.65
CA HIS A 79 6.85 -9.76 6.73
C HIS A 79 8.32 -9.67 6.27
N LYS A 80 8.82 -10.74 5.62
CA LYS A 80 10.20 -10.77 5.10
C LYS A 80 10.44 -9.67 4.09
N ARG A 81 9.45 -9.43 3.21
CA ARG A 81 9.51 -8.37 2.19
C ARG A 81 9.51 -6.97 2.79
N LEU A 82 8.73 -6.74 3.85
CA LEU A 82 8.74 -5.47 4.59
C LEU A 82 10.10 -5.19 5.22
N ILE A 83 10.74 -6.19 5.83
CA ILE A 83 12.10 -6.06 6.34
C ILE A 83 13.07 -5.68 5.22
N GLU A 84 12.96 -6.32 4.05
CA GLU A 84 13.82 -6.05 2.91
C GLU A 84 13.62 -4.63 2.36
N ILE A 85 12.37 -4.16 2.27
CA ILE A 85 12.06 -2.76 1.91
C ILE A 85 12.76 -1.80 2.87
N VAL A 86 12.63 -2.00 4.18
CA VAL A 86 13.24 -1.12 5.19
C VAL A 86 14.76 -1.13 5.08
N LYS A 87 15.38 -2.29 4.83
CA LYS A 87 16.83 -2.40 4.59
C LYS A 87 17.27 -1.64 3.34
N LEU A 88 16.58 -1.84 2.21
CA LEU A 88 16.87 -1.16 0.95
C LEU A 88 16.73 0.36 1.09
N ILE A 89 15.68 0.83 1.78
CA ILE A 89 15.49 2.27 2.02
C ILE A 89 16.65 2.82 2.87
N LYS A 90 17.00 2.14 3.96
CA LYS A 90 18.09 2.56 4.84
C LYS A 90 19.43 2.62 4.08
N GLU A 91 19.71 1.61 3.26
CA GLU A 91 20.97 1.48 2.51
C GLU A 91 21.11 2.58 1.45
N HIS A 92 20.06 2.84 0.66
CA HIS A 92 20.15 3.72 -0.49
C HIS A 92 19.76 5.18 -0.22
N TYR A 93 18.93 5.44 0.81
CA TYR A 93 18.41 6.78 1.09
C TYR A 93 18.77 7.31 2.48
N GLY A 94 19.42 6.48 3.31
CA GLY A 94 19.85 6.87 4.65
C GLY A 94 18.85 6.55 5.76
N ARG A 95 19.36 6.55 6.99
CA ARG A 95 18.58 6.21 8.18
C ARG A 95 17.50 7.24 8.51
N ASP A 96 17.70 8.50 8.13
CA ASP A 96 16.75 9.59 8.33
C ASP A 96 15.43 9.38 7.57
N LYS A 97 15.43 8.51 6.54
CA LYS A 97 14.20 8.12 5.82
C LYS A 97 13.41 7.00 6.49
N ILE A 98 13.96 6.38 7.54
CA ILE A 98 13.23 5.35 8.29
C ILE A 98 12.29 6.03 9.28
N THR A 99 11.05 6.22 8.83
CA THR A 99 9.99 6.85 9.61
C THR A 99 9.36 5.86 10.60
N PRO A 100 8.67 6.36 11.64
CA PRO A 100 7.87 5.51 12.53
C PRO A 100 6.88 4.62 11.78
N ASN A 101 6.27 5.10 10.69
CA ASN A 101 5.33 4.29 9.89
C ASN A 101 6.01 3.11 9.20
N LEU A 102 7.25 3.27 8.71
CA LEU A 102 8.03 2.15 8.17
C LEU A 102 8.36 1.13 9.27
N HIS A 103 8.68 1.59 10.49
CA HIS A 103 8.88 0.69 11.62
C HIS A 103 7.60 -0.05 12.00
N LEU A 104 6.48 0.67 12.18
CA LEU A 104 5.18 0.09 12.50
C LEU A 104 4.69 -0.90 11.44
N SER A 105 5.03 -0.68 10.16
CA SER A 105 4.69 -1.62 9.09
C SER A 105 5.24 -3.02 9.33
N LEU A 106 6.37 -3.17 10.05
CA LEU A 106 6.96 -4.47 10.37
C LEU A 106 6.07 -5.32 11.28
N HIS A 107 5.18 -4.68 12.04
CA HIS A 107 4.24 -5.35 12.95
C HIS A 107 2.92 -5.75 12.29
N LEU A 108 2.70 -5.41 11.01
CA LEU A 108 1.44 -5.72 10.32
C LEU A 108 1.13 -7.22 10.31
N SER A 109 2.15 -8.07 10.18
CA SER A 109 1.97 -9.52 10.23
C SER A 109 1.54 -10.00 11.61
N GLU A 110 2.13 -9.50 12.69
CA GLU A 110 1.73 -9.82 14.07
C GLU A 110 0.29 -9.38 14.33
N CYS A 111 -0.04 -8.12 14.00
CA CYS A 111 -1.40 -7.62 14.11
C CYS A 111 -2.40 -8.47 13.30
N THR A 112 -1.96 -8.98 12.16
CA THR A 112 -2.80 -9.84 11.33
C THR A 112 -3.07 -11.21 11.98
N TYR A 113 -2.09 -11.78 12.67
CA TYR A 113 -2.28 -13.02 13.43
C TYR A 113 -3.18 -12.82 14.65
N ASP A 114 -3.04 -11.69 15.34
CA ASP A 114 -3.75 -11.41 16.60
C ASP A 114 -5.18 -10.92 16.38
N PHE A 115 -5.40 -10.05 15.39
CA PHE A 115 -6.66 -9.34 15.17
C PHE A 115 -7.40 -9.75 13.89
N GLY A 116 -6.82 -10.65 13.09
CA GLY A 116 -7.36 -11.06 11.80
C GLY A 116 -6.95 -10.14 10.64
N PRO A 117 -7.63 -10.19 9.48
CA PRO A 117 -7.26 -9.39 8.32
C PRO A 117 -7.22 -7.88 8.59
N LEU A 118 -6.31 -7.14 7.94
CA LEU A 118 -6.10 -5.71 8.22
C LEU A 118 -7.39 -4.86 8.16
N TYR A 119 -8.27 -5.16 7.22
CA TYR A 119 -9.55 -4.43 7.07
C TYR A 119 -10.46 -4.56 8.29
N ALA A 120 -10.30 -5.58 9.13
CA ALA A 120 -11.11 -5.81 10.31
C ALA A 120 -10.77 -4.83 11.45
N PHE A 121 -9.55 -4.29 11.48
CA PHE A 121 -9.07 -3.41 12.56
C PHE A 121 -8.51 -2.06 12.07
N TRP A 122 -8.77 -1.68 10.81
CA TRP A 122 -8.45 -0.36 10.29
C TRP A 122 -9.23 0.77 10.98
N CYS A 123 -8.66 1.97 10.95
CA CYS A 123 -9.19 3.15 11.61
C CYS A 123 -10.51 3.69 11.02
N PHE A 124 -11.04 3.12 9.93
CA PHE A 124 -12.20 3.66 9.24
C PHE A 124 -13.45 3.79 10.12
N SER A 125 -13.70 2.82 11.00
CA SER A 125 -14.79 2.86 11.97
C SER A 125 -14.61 4.02 12.97
N PHE A 126 -13.39 4.17 13.51
CA PHE A 126 -13.04 5.23 14.44
C PHE A 126 -13.08 6.62 13.79
N GLU A 127 -12.54 6.79 12.59
CA GLU A 127 -12.59 8.04 11.82
C GLU A 127 -14.03 8.46 11.53
N ARG A 128 -14.88 7.50 11.13
CA ARG A 128 -16.32 7.75 10.95
C ARG A 128 -16.97 8.22 12.25
N MET A 129 -16.68 7.58 13.37
CA MET A 129 -17.21 7.99 14.68
C MET A 129 -16.73 9.37 15.09
N ASN A 130 -15.44 9.70 14.88
CA ASN A 130 -14.91 11.03 15.11
C ASN A 130 -15.64 12.09 14.26
N GLY A 131 -15.94 11.77 13.01
CA GLY A 131 -16.73 12.64 12.13
C GLY A 131 -18.19 12.81 12.56
N VAL A 132 -18.77 11.83 13.26
CA VAL A 132 -20.10 11.98 13.89
C VAL A 132 -20.00 12.85 15.14
N LEU A 133 -19.03 12.59 16.01
CA LEU A 133 -18.83 13.35 17.25
C LEU A 133 -18.46 14.82 16.99
N GLY A 134 -17.64 15.11 15.98
CA GLY A 134 -17.28 16.48 15.62
C GLY A 134 -18.41 17.31 14.99
N LYS A 135 -19.58 16.68 14.72
CA LYS A 135 -20.79 17.37 14.24
C LYS A 135 -21.83 17.61 15.35
N LEU A 136 -21.61 17.06 16.54
CA LEU A 136 -22.40 17.35 17.74
C LEU A 136 -21.91 18.67 18.36
#